data_AF-A0A660E4U2-F1
#
_entry.id   AF-A0A660E4U2-F1
#
_cell.length_a   1.000
_cell.length_b   1.000
_cell.length_c   1.000
_cell.angle_alpha   90.00
_cell.angle_beta   90.00
_cell.angle_gamma   90.00
#
_symmetry.space_group_name_H-M   'P 1'
#
loop_
_entity.id
_entity.type
_entity.pdbx_description
1 polymer ?
#
loop_
_entity_poly.entity_id
_entity_poly.type
_entity_poly.pdbx_seq_one_letter_code
_entity_poly.pdbx_strand_id
1 'polypeptide(L)'
;MTDNEETTLKATLMQQMSAAYDDPKVMADPELKAILVTAATGLNSDDQTYTAVVSELSHSISEYYVGHGHHKVPESFSAIYHQIQADVEAGKLDDSVLRQQEWSGLMFGPIMF
;
A
#
# COMPACT_ATOMS: atom_id res chain seq x y z
N MET A 1 -3.07 -7.96 18.85
CA MET A 1 -3.54 -8.34 17.50
C MET A 1 -3.70 -9.86 17.49
N THR A 2 -4.90 -10.39 17.25
CA THR A 2 -5.08 -11.84 17.14
C THR A 2 -4.69 -12.31 15.73
N ASP A 3 -4.10 -13.49 15.60
CA ASP A 3 -3.64 -14.12 14.34
C ASP A 3 -4.71 -14.08 13.22
N ASN A 4 -5.99 -14.11 13.60
CA ASN A 4 -7.15 -14.03 12.71
C ASN A 4 -7.40 -12.64 12.10
N GLU A 5 -7.09 -11.56 12.82
CA GLU A 5 -7.30 -10.19 12.34
C GLU A 5 -6.26 -9.82 11.27
N GLU A 6 -4.99 -10.19 11.49
CA GLU A 6 -3.93 -9.95 10.50
C GLU A 6 -4.19 -10.72 9.20
N THR A 7 -4.62 -11.98 9.29
CA THR A 7 -5.00 -12.79 8.12
C THR A 7 -6.13 -12.15 7.31
N THR A 8 -7.11 -11.57 8.00
CA THR A 8 -8.25 -10.89 7.35
C THR A 8 -7.82 -9.59 6.65
N LEU A 9 -6.92 -8.81 7.27
CA LEU A 9 -6.33 -7.60 6.68
C LEU A 9 -5.49 -7.94 5.45
N LYS A 10 -4.61 -8.96 5.55
CA LYS A 10 -3.80 -9.46 4.42
C LYS A 10 -4.67 -9.89 3.25
N ALA A 11 -5.72 -10.67 3.50
CA ALA A 11 -6.64 -11.14 2.46
C ALA A 11 -7.41 -9.97 1.80
N THR A 12 -7.87 -9.01 2.59
CA THR A 12 -8.57 -7.82 2.07
C THR A 12 -7.65 -6.98 1.19
N LEU A 13 -6.41 -6.74 1.62
CA LEU A 13 -5.42 -5.99 0.86
C LEU A 13 -5.07 -6.72 -0.44
N MET A 14 -4.83 -8.04 -0.40
CA MET A 14 -4.60 -8.86 -1.59
C MET A 14 -5.75 -8.80 -2.59
N GLN A 15 -7.02 -8.82 -2.13
CA GLN A 15 -8.17 -8.68 -3.02
C GLN A 15 -8.20 -7.32 -3.71
N GLN A 16 -7.92 -6.24 -2.97
CA GLN A 16 -7.88 -4.90 -3.55
C GLN A 16 -6.72 -4.74 -4.54
N MET A 17 -5.56 -5.28 -4.22
CA MET A 17 -4.40 -5.31 -5.11
C MET A 17 -4.70 -6.09 -6.38
N SER A 18 -5.41 -7.22 -6.27
CA SER A 18 -5.85 -8.00 -7.43
C SER A 18 -6.84 -7.24 -8.29
N ALA A 19 -7.79 -6.52 -7.68
CA ALA A 19 -8.72 -5.66 -8.39
C ALA A 19 -8.01 -4.48 -9.09
N ALA A 20 -7.02 -3.87 -8.42
CA ALA A 20 -6.19 -2.82 -9.00
C ALA A 20 -5.30 -3.34 -10.14
N TYR A 21 -4.84 -4.59 -10.06
CA TYR A 21 -4.05 -5.21 -11.13
C TYR A 21 -4.85 -5.38 -12.43
N ASP A 22 -6.17 -5.57 -12.33
CA ASP A 22 -7.08 -5.68 -13.48
C ASP A 22 -7.42 -4.31 -14.10
N ASP A 23 -7.04 -3.20 -13.44
CA ASP A 23 -7.25 -1.86 -13.96
C ASP A 23 -6.42 -1.65 -15.25
N PRO A 24 -7.03 -1.23 -16.37
CA PRO A 24 -6.33 -1.08 -17.65
C PRO A 24 -5.15 -0.09 -17.57
N LYS A 25 -5.18 0.89 -16.65
CA LYS A 25 -4.05 1.81 -16.43
C LYS A 25 -2.87 1.11 -15.75
N VAL A 26 -3.15 0.23 -14.81
CA VAL A 26 -2.14 -0.61 -14.15
C VAL A 26 -1.65 -1.69 -15.12
N MET A 27 -2.53 -2.27 -15.92
CA MET A 27 -2.16 -3.22 -16.96
C MET A 27 -1.27 -2.59 -18.04
N ALA A 28 -1.41 -1.29 -18.29
CA ALA A 28 -0.59 -0.57 -19.25
C ALA A 28 0.81 -0.20 -18.69
N ASP A 29 0.97 -0.13 -17.36
CA ASP A 29 2.18 0.42 -16.74
C ASP A 29 2.96 -0.68 -15.97
N PRO A 30 4.16 -1.07 -16.44
CA PRO A 30 4.91 -2.17 -15.84
C PRO A 30 5.43 -1.86 -14.43
N GLU A 31 5.66 -0.59 -14.10
CA GLU A 31 6.06 -0.17 -12.75
C GLU A 31 4.92 -0.37 -11.74
N LEU A 32 3.68 0.05 -12.08
CA LEU A 32 2.51 -0.20 -11.23
C LEU A 32 2.29 -1.69 -10.99
N LYS A 33 2.46 -2.53 -12.02
CA LYS A 33 2.42 -4.00 -11.85
C LYS A 33 3.49 -4.49 -10.90
N ALA A 34 4.72 -4.00 -11.03
CA ALA A 34 5.82 -4.41 -10.16
C ALA A 34 5.53 -4.05 -8.70
N ILE A 35 5.01 -2.86 -8.43
CA ILE A 35 4.62 -2.41 -7.07
C ILE A 35 3.60 -3.37 -6.45
N LEU A 36 2.54 -3.71 -7.20
CA LEU A 36 1.52 -4.66 -6.73
C LEU A 36 2.07 -6.06 -6.48
N VAL A 37 2.90 -6.58 -7.40
CA VAL A 37 3.46 -7.92 -7.30
C VAL A 37 4.45 -8.02 -6.13
N THR A 38 5.31 -7.01 -5.94
CA THR A 38 6.24 -6.96 -4.81
C THR A 38 5.48 -6.99 -3.48
N ALA A 39 4.46 -6.14 -3.33
CA ALA A 39 3.70 -6.09 -2.09
C ALA A 39 2.80 -7.34 -1.91
N ALA A 40 2.26 -7.94 -2.97
CA ALA A 40 1.55 -9.22 -2.86
C ALA A 40 2.50 -10.36 -2.43
N THR A 41 3.74 -10.34 -2.91
CA THR A 41 4.77 -11.32 -2.53
C THR A 41 5.20 -11.13 -1.07
N GLY A 42 5.35 -9.89 -0.62
CA GLY A 42 5.63 -9.55 0.78
C GLY A 42 4.50 -9.98 1.71
N LEU A 43 3.24 -9.76 1.31
CA LEU A 43 2.05 -10.19 2.09
C LEU A 43 1.98 -11.71 2.26
N ASN A 44 2.45 -12.46 1.27
CA ASN A 44 2.47 -13.91 1.28
C ASN A 44 3.72 -14.50 1.96
N SER A 45 4.67 -13.66 2.36
CA SER A 45 5.90 -14.09 3.03
C SER A 45 5.71 -14.04 4.54
N ASP A 46 5.95 -15.16 5.23
CA ASP A 46 5.88 -15.24 6.70
C ASP A 46 6.96 -14.40 7.40
N ASP A 47 8.04 -14.06 6.70
CA ASP A 47 9.14 -13.24 7.22
C ASP A 47 8.84 -11.72 7.24
N GLN A 48 7.86 -11.25 6.46
CA GLN A 48 7.49 -9.83 6.42
C GLN A 48 6.19 -9.56 7.19
N THR A 49 6.25 -8.62 8.13
CA THR A 49 5.06 -8.15 8.84
C THR A 49 4.16 -7.37 7.89
N TYR A 50 2.84 -7.45 8.12
CA TYR A 50 1.85 -6.68 7.37
C TYR A 50 2.23 -5.18 7.30
N THR A 51 2.71 -4.62 8.41
CA THR A 51 3.21 -3.25 8.51
C THR A 51 4.37 -2.93 7.57
N ALA A 52 5.36 -3.82 7.45
CA ALA A 52 6.51 -3.59 6.59
C ALA A 52 6.11 -3.54 5.12
N VAL A 53 5.23 -4.48 4.70
CA VAL A 53 4.75 -4.56 3.32
C VAL A 53 3.89 -3.35 2.96
N VAL A 54 2.99 -2.97 3.86
CA VAL A 54 2.10 -1.82 3.71
C VAL A 54 2.90 -0.51 3.62
N SER A 55 3.96 -0.38 4.40
CA SER A 55 4.82 0.79 4.36
C SER A 55 5.64 0.87 3.06
N GLU A 56 6.22 -0.26 2.61
CA GLU A 56 6.93 -0.34 1.33
C GLU A 56 6.02 -0.06 0.13
N LEU A 57 4.80 -0.58 0.17
CA LEU A 57 3.75 -0.30 -0.82
C LEU A 57 3.41 1.19 -0.84
N SER A 58 3.16 1.80 0.31
CA SER A 58 2.85 3.23 0.41
C SER A 58 4.00 4.09 -0.13
N HIS A 59 5.23 3.75 0.23
CA HIS A 59 6.42 4.43 -0.25
C HIS A 59 6.54 4.35 -1.77
N SER A 60 6.38 3.15 -2.33
CA SER A 60 6.45 2.92 -3.78
C SER A 60 5.35 3.68 -4.54
N ILE A 61 4.13 3.75 -3.99
CA ILE A 61 3.04 4.53 -4.57
C ILE A 61 3.36 6.02 -4.55
N SER A 62 3.89 6.53 -3.43
CA SER A 62 4.32 7.93 -3.31
C SER A 62 5.49 8.26 -4.24
N GLU A 63 6.49 7.39 -4.37
CA GLU A 63 7.61 7.57 -5.30
C GLU A 63 7.12 7.60 -6.75
N TYR A 64 6.27 6.64 -7.13
CA TYR A 64 5.67 6.61 -8.46
C TYR A 64 4.87 7.89 -8.74
N TYR A 65 4.07 8.32 -7.77
CA TYR A 65 3.31 9.56 -7.86
C TYR A 65 4.21 10.80 -8.06
N VAL A 66 5.32 10.91 -7.32
CA VAL A 66 6.25 12.05 -7.43
C VAL A 66 7.01 11.99 -8.76
N GLY A 67 7.43 10.80 -9.20
CA GLY A 67 8.21 10.61 -10.42
C GLY A 67 7.40 10.75 -11.71
N HIS A 68 6.13 10.31 -11.71
CA HIS A 68 5.29 10.21 -12.91
C HIS A 68 4.16 11.25 -12.97
N GLY A 69 3.88 11.91 -11.84
CA GLY A 69 2.84 12.93 -11.71
C GLY A 69 1.46 12.33 -11.43
N HIS A 70 0.69 13.05 -10.60
CA HIS A 70 -0.65 12.73 -10.09
C HIS A 70 -1.59 12.02 -11.08
N HIS A 71 -1.65 12.48 -12.34
CA HIS A 71 -2.60 11.98 -13.34
C HIS A 71 -2.35 10.53 -13.80
N LYS A 72 -1.16 9.98 -13.53
CA LYS A 72 -0.83 8.60 -13.90
C LYS A 72 -1.21 7.58 -12.83
N VAL A 73 -1.53 8.01 -11.61
CA VAL A 73 -1.96 7.09 -10.55
C VAL A 73 -3.45 6.74 -10.76
N PRO A 74 -3.80 5.47 -10.96
CA PRO A 74 -5.18 5.05 -11.07
C PRO A 74 -5.90 5.14 -9.71
N GLU A 75 -7.20 5.44 -9.72
CA GLU A 75 -8.02 5.50 -8.49
C GLU A 75 -7.96 4.21 -7.67
N SER A 76 -7.77 3.07 -8.34
CA SER A 76 -7.59 1.77 -7.70
C SER A 76 -6.39 1.74 -6.74
N PHE A 77 -5.29 2.43 -7.09
CA PHE A 77 -4.11 2.57 -6.23
C PHE A 77 -4.34 3.55 -5.09
N SER A 78 -5.06 4.63 -5.37
CA SER A 78 -5.47 5.63 -4.38
C SER A 78 -6.34 5.02 -3.27
N ALA A 79 -7.28 4.15 -3.65
CA ALA A 79 -8.14 3.45 -2.71
C ALA A 79 -7.34 2.53 -1.79
N ILE A 80 -6.36 1.81 -2.34
CA ILE A 80 -5.44 0.96 -1.56
C ILE A 80 -4.66 1.82 -0.56
N TYR A 81 -4.09 2.93 -1.02
CA TYR A 81 -3.32 3.85 -0.19
C TYR A 81 -4.15 4.45 0.96
N HIS A 82 -5.38 4.90 0.68
CA HIS A 82 -6.28 5.41 1.72
C HIS A 82 -6.70 4.34 2.73
N GLN A 83 -6.96 3.11 2.29
CA GLN A 83 -7.31 2.04 3.22
C GLN A 83 -6.14 1.69 4.14
N ILE A 84 -4.93 1.60 3.56
CA ILE A 84 -3.69 1.42 4.30
C ILE A 84 -3.53 2.51 5.37
N GLN A 85 -3.74 3.77 5.00
CA GLN A 85 -3.65 4.88 5.93
C GLN A 85 -4.68 4.76 7.06
N ALA A 86 -5.92 4.40 6.72
CA ALA A 86 -6.98 4.17 7.70
C ALA A 86 -6.68 2.99 8.65
N ASP A 87 -6.06 1.92 8.16
CA ASP A 87 -5.62 0.78 8.99
C ASP A 87 -4.48 1.16 9.94
N VAL A 88 -3.59 2.08 9.52
CA VAL A 88 -2.57 2.67 10.40
C VAL A 88 -3.19 3.60 11.44
N GLU A 89 -4.02 4.55 11.03
CA GLU A 89 -4.67 5.50 11.95
C GLU A 89 -5.59 4.80 12.96
N ALA A 90 -6.19 3.68 12.58
CA ALA A 90 -6.99 2.84 13.48
C ALA A 90 -6.14 2.09 14.53
N GLY A 91 -4.80 2.23 14.50
CA GLY A 91 -3.89 1.53 15.41
C GLY A 91 -3.88 0.01 15.22
N LYS A 92 -4.33 -0.48 14.06
CA LYS A 92 -4.30 -1.91 13.72
C LYS A 92 -2.90 -2.36 13.30
N LEU A 93 -2.02 -1.42 12.99
CA LEU A 93 -0.65 -1.63 12.59
C LEU A 93 0.28 -1.14 13.71
N ASP A 94 1.34 -1.90 14.01
CA ASP A 94 2.26 -1.55 15.10
C ASP A 94 2.99 -0.23 14.75
N ASP A 95 2.53 0.84 15.39
CA ASP A 95 2.92 2.25 15.19
C ASP A 95 4.43 2.47 15.37
N SER A 96 5.12 1.54 16.04
CA SER A 96 6.56 1.60 16.35
C SER A 96 7.44 1.54 15.09
N VAL A 97 7.08 0.70 14.13
CA VAL A 97 7.82 0.56 12.86
C VAL A 97 7.49 1.72 11.91
N LEU A 98 6.24 2.18 11.93
CA LEU A 98 5.74 3.29 11.10
C LEU A 98 6.30 4.64 11.57
N ARG A 99 6.39 4.88 12.88
CA ARG A 99 7.08 6.04 13.46
C ARG A 99 8.57 6.08 13.13
N GLN A 100 9.22 4.94 13.05
CA GLN A 100 10.65 4.86 12.73
C GLN A 100 10.92 5.08 11.24
N GLN A 101 9.98 4.74 10.37
CA GLN A 101 10.04 5.00 8.92
C GLN A 101 9.56 6.39 8.50
N GLU A 102 9.60 7.39 9.40
CA GLU A 102 9.36 8.80 9.03
C GLU A 102 7.98 9.04 8.37
N TRP A 103 6.95 8.28 8.76
CA TRP A 103 5.55 8.58 8.37
C TRP A 103 5.09 9.98 8.82
N SER A 104 5.79 10.59 9.78
CA SER A 104 5.58 11.97 10.23
C SER A 104 6.34 13.02 9.39
N GLY A 105 7.27 12.61 8.53
CA GLY A 105 8.21 13.49 7.81
C GLY A 105 8.13 13.40 6.28
N LEU A 106 7.72 12.26 5.72
CA LEU A 106 7.39 12.14 4.31
C LEU A 106 6.00 12.72 4.09
N MET A 107 5.96 13.75 3.26
CA MET A 107 4.78 14.49 2.78
C MET A 107 3.56 13.61 2.43
N PHE A 108 2.81 13.14 3.43
CA PHE A 108 1.37 12.90 3.30
C PHE A 108 0.67 14.26 3.33
N GLY A 109 1.00 15.11 2.34
CA GLY A 109 0.03 16.11 1.94
C GLY A 109 -1.21 15.35 1.45
N PRO A 110 -2.43 15.86 1.68
CA PRO A 110 -3.62 15.23 1.12
C PRO A 110 -3.38 14.99 -0.37
N ILE A 111 -3.41 13.73 -0.79
CA ILE A 111 -3.46 13.42 -2.22
C ILE A 111 -4.83 13.91 -2.68
N MET A 112 -4.88 15.13 -3.20
CA MET A 112 -6.10 15.72 -3.73
C MET A 112 -6.33 15.11 -5.11
N PHE A 113 -7.15 14.07 -5.16
CA PHE A 113 -7.69 13.51 -6.40
C PHE A 113 -8.63 14.51 -7.09
#